data_AF-A0A1V4ZIT9-F1
#
_entry.id   AF-A0A1V4ZIT9-F1
#
_cell.length_a   1.000
_cell.length_b   1.000
_cell.length_c   1.000
_cell.angle_alpha   90.00
_cell.angle_beta   90.00
_cell.angle_gamma   90.00
#
_symmetry.space_group_name_H-M   'P 1'
#
loop_
_entity.id
_entity.type
_entity.pdbx_description
1 polymer ?
#
loop_
_entity_poly.entity_id
_entity_poly.type
_entity_poly.pdbx_seq_one_letter_code
_entity_poly.pdbx_strand_id
1 'polypeptide(L)'
;MVLEVPGECSLYDFAIFILANFDFDDDHAFGFYNHLTRYTEATEAYELFYDNKDTRMECPPFVRSVKKTLVKTAFPEPGKKMLFLFDYGDNWQFRIELLEIEPAGSRKPYPKCRERHGKPCSQYGDDDNEEGAGDHF
;
A
#
# COMPACT_ATOMS: atom_id res chain seq x y z
N MET A 1 -5.25 2.80 -12.74
CA MET A 1 -4.19 3.81 -12.60
C MET A 1 -2.86 3.16 -12.94
N VAL A 2 -1.94 3.88 -13.58
CA VAL A 2 -0.57 3.43 -13.88
C VAL A 2 0.40 4.43 -13.26
N LEU A 3 1.28 3.93 -12.41
CA LEU A 3 2.30 4.70 -11.71
C LEU A 3 3.68 4.34 -12.25
N GLU A 4 4.58 5.32 -12.31
CA GLU A 4 6.00 5.07 -12.52
C GLU A 4 6.77 5.55 -11.27
N VAL A 5 7.57 4.65 -10.68
CA VAL A 5 8.31 4.88 -9.43
C VAL A 5 9.75 4.41 -9.54
N PRO A 6 10.71 4.99 -8.79
CA PRO A 6 12.08 4.48 -8.78
C PRO A 6 12.13 3.08 -8.15
N GLY A 7 12.78 2.12 -8.81
CA GLY A 7 12.96 0.77 -8.23
C GLY A 7 13.74 0.77 -6.91
N GLU A 8 14.52 1.82 -6.64
CA GLU A 8 15.30 2.02 -5.42
C GLU A 8 14.50 2.66 -4.27
N CYS A 9 13.24 3.07 -4.46
CA CYS A 9 12.42 3.54 -3.34
C CYS A 9 11.95 2.36 -2.49
N SER A 10 11.66 2.63 -1.21
CA SER A 10 11.14 1.60 -0.31
C SER A 10 9.68 1.27 -0.63
N LEU A 11 9.22 0.10 -0.21
CA LEU A 11 7.79 -0.23 -0.26
C LEU A 11 6.94 0.72 0.59
N TYR A 12 7.52 1.29 1.66
CA TYR A 12 6.86 2.33 2.44
C TYR A 12 6.59 3.57 1.56
N ASP A 13 7.61 4.12 0.92
CA ASP A 13 7.46 5.31 0.05
C ASP A 13 6.49 5.04 -1.10
N PHE A 14 6.50 3.82 -1.64
CA PHE A 14 5.56 3.40 -2.66
C PHE A 14 4.12 3.35 -2.13
N ALA A 15 3.89 2.82 -0.93
CA ALA A 15 2.57 2.81 -0.30
C ALA A 15 2.03 4.23 -0.11
N ILE A 16 2.85 5.15 0.44
CA ILE A 16 2.47 6.56 0.61
C ILE A 16 2.11 7.19 -0.73
N PHE A 17 2.89 6.90 -1.78
CA PHE A 17 2.60 7.40 -3.11
C PHE A 17 1.28 6.85 -3.69
N ILE A 18 0.93 5.60 -3.40
CA ILE A 18 -0.38 5.04 -3.78
C ILE A 18 -1.50 5.80 -3.05
N LEU A 19 -1.43 5.88 -1.71
CA LEU A 19 -2.45 6.52 -0.88
C LEU A 19 -2.69 7.99 -1.28
N ALA A 20 -1.62 8.75 -1.49
CA ALA A 20 -1.70 10.13 -1.95
C ALA A 20 -2.39 10.26 -3.32
N ASN A 21 -2.28 9.27 -4.21
CA ASN A 21 -3.01 9.28 -5.48
C ASN A 21 -4.50 8.96 -5.31
N PHE A 22 -4.93 8.44 -4.17
CA PHE A 22 -6.35 8.24 -3.82
C PHE A 22 -6.88 9.32 -2.86
N ASP A 23 -6.06 10.32 -2.52
CA ASP A 23 -6.37 11.34 -1.51
C ASP A 23 -6.65 10.71 -0.12
N PHE A 24 -5.92 9.62 0.20
CA PHE A 24 -6.00 8.94 1.49
C PHE A 24 -4.89 9.43 2.43
N ASP A 25 -5.21 9.54 3.72
CA ASP A 25 -4.24 9.74 4.79
C ASP A 25 -3.45 8.45 5.08
N ASP A 26 -2.22 8.57 5.57
CA ASP A 26 -1.32 7.46 5.90
C ASP A 26 -1.29 7.12 7.39
N ASP A 27 -2.46 7.20 8.03
CA ASP A 27 -2.67 7.06 9.47
C ASP A 27 -2.87 5.61 9.95
N HIS A 28 -3.09 4.67 9.02
CA HIS A 28 -3.29 3.25 9.32
C HIS A 28 -2.15 2.34 8.85
N ALA A 29 -2.11 1.13 9.43
CA ALA A 29 -1.15 0.11 9.04
C ALA A 29 -1.51 -0.52 7.68
N PHE A 30 -0.49 -1.06 7.01
CA PHE A 30 -0.64 -1.69 5.72
C PHE A 30 0.38 -2.81 5.47
N GLY A 31 0.13 -3.58 4.41
CA GLY A 31 1.05 -4.60 3.92
C GLY A 31 0.87 -4.95 2.45
N PHE A 32 1.89 -5.60 1.88
CA PHE A 32 1.92 -6.14 0.54
C PHE A 32 1.97 -7.67 0.61
N TYR A 33 1.12 -8.36 -0.16
CA TYR A 33 0.93 -9.81 -0.08
C TYR A 33 0.94 -10.46 -1.46
N ASN A 34 1.60 -11.61 -1.61
CA ASN A 34 1.60 -12.35 -2.88
C ASN A 34 0.30 -13.13 -3.16
N HIS A 35 -0.70 -13.05 -2.28
CA HIS A 35 -2.00 -13.69 -2.45
C HIS A 35 -3.10 -12.64 -2.65
N LEU A 36 -3.71 -12.60 -3.84
CA LEU A 36 -4.51 -11.46 -4.32
C LEU A 36 -5.94 -11.36 -3.77
N THR A 37 -6.38 -12.35 -3.00
CA THR A 37 -7.75 -12.42 -2.45
C THR A 37 -7.80 -12.67 -0.96
N ARG A 38 -6.80 -13.39 -0.41
CA ARG A 38 -6.75 -13.79 1.00
C ARG A 38 -5.33 -13.56 1.52
N TYR A 39 -5.08 -12.37 2.05
CA TYR A 39 -3.74 -11.98 2.52
C TYR A 39 -3.19 -12.92 3.61
N THR A 40 -4.08 -13.54 4.40
CA THR A 40 -3.74 -14.52 5.43
C THR A 40 -3.15 -15.83 4.90
N GLU A 41 -3.31 -16.10 3.60
CA GLU A 41 -2.71 -17.28 2.93
C GLU A 41 -1.44 -16.92 2.15
N ALA A 42 -0.94 -15.69 2.29
CA ALA A 42 0.29 -15.27 1.64
C ALA A 42 1.50 -16.07 2.14
N THR A 43 2.42 -16.36 1.23
CA THR A 43 3.72 -16.99 1.54
C THR A 43 4.88 -16.01 1.40
N GLU A 44 4.59 -14.82 0.87
CA GLU A 44 5.49 -13.68 0.79
C GLU A 44 4.70 -12.44 1.16
N ALA A 45 5.21 -11.69 2.14
CA ALA A 45 4.57 -10.47 2.59
C ALA A 45 5.57 -9.44 3.14
N TYR A 46 5.18 -8.17 3.05
CA TYR A 46 5.91 -7.03 3.58
C TYR A 46 4.94 -6.17 4.37
N GLU A 47 5.19 -5.94 5.66
CA GLU A 47 4.21 -5.29 6.54
C GLU A 47 4.83 -4.15 7.36
N LEU A 48 4.04 -3.10 7.62
CA LEU A 48 4.43 -2.03 8.51
C LEU A 48 4.63 -2.50 9.95
N PHE A 49 3.85 -3.51 10.39
CA PHE A 49 4.02 -4.13 11.71
C PHE A 49 5.39 -4.77 11.90
N TYR A 50 6.03 -5.25 10.83
CA TYR A 50 7.39 -5.81 10.91
C TYR A 50 8.45 -4.75 11.23
N ASP A 51 8.15 -3.49 10.92
CA ASP A 51 9.02 -2.33 11.17
C ASP A 51 8.87 -1.75 12.58
N ASN A 52 7.85 -2.17 13.35
CA ASN A 52 7.70 -1.86 14.76
C ASN A 52 8.25 -3.01 15.62
N LYS A 53 9.12 -2.68 16.59
CA LYS A 53 9.78 -3.66 17.46
C LYS A 53 8.80 -4.45 18.32
N ASP A 54 7.70 -3.82 18.74
CA ASP A 54 6.74 -4.41 19.65
C ASP A 54 5.86 -5.45 18.94
N THR A 55 5.53 -5.21 17.67
CA THR A 55 4.67 -6.10 16.86
C THR A 55 5.45 -7.08 15.98
N ARG A 56 6.74 -6.84 15.73
CA ARG A 56 7.57 -7.66 14.83
C ARG A 56 7.60 -9.15 15.20
N MET A 57 7.58 -9.47 16.49
CA MET A 57 7.65 -10.86 16.97
C MET A 57 6.37 -11.66 16.70
N GLU A 58 5.27 -10.97 16.40
CA GLU A 58 3.97 -11.57 16.06
C GLU A 58 3.85 -11.86 14.56
N CYS A 59 4.70 -11.24 13.74
CA CYS A 59 4.70 -11.42 12.30
C CYS A 59 5.17 -12.85 11.92
N PRO A 60 4.53 -13.49 10.92
CA PRO A 60 5.01 -14.76 10.38
C PRO A 60 6.49 -14.69 9.92
N PRO A 61 7.25 -15.81 9.99
CA PRO A 61 8.69 -15.80 9.68
C PRO A 61 9.07 -15.37 8.27
N PHE A 62 8.13 -15.41 7.32
CA PHE A 62 8.33 -14.97 5.93
C PHE A 62 8.12 -13.47 5.74
N VAL A 63 7.48 -12.77 6.70
CA VAL A 63 7.21 -11.34 6.59
C VAL A 63 8.51 -10.54 6.65
N ARG A 64 8.58 -9.48 5.86
CA ARG A 64 9.72 -8.57 5.79
C ARG A 64 9.28 -7.12 5.96
N SER A 65 10.26 -6.24 6.10
CA SER A 65 10.10 -4.79 6.33
C SER A 65 9.66 -4.07 5.06
N VAL A 66 8.67 -3.16 5.17
CA VAL A 66 8.33 -2.24 4.07
C VAL A 66 9.32 -1.08 3.97
N LYS A 67 9.91 -0.64 5.09
CA LYS A 67 10.89 0.45 5.13
C LYS A 67 12.27 0.06 4.56
N LYS A 68 12.62 -1.23 4.61
CA LYS A 68 13.93 -1.74 4.16
C LYS A 68 13.87 -2.49 2.83
N THR A 69 12.69 -2.91 2.39
CA THR A 69 12.54 -3.60 1.10
C THR A 69 12.31 -2.58 0.01
N LEU A 70 13.11 -2.67 -1.05
CA LEU A 70 13.00 -1.81 -2.23
C LEU A 70 11.93 -2.34 -3.18
N VAL A 71 11.30 -1.44 -3.95
CA VAL A 71 10.30 -1.83 -4.97
C VAL A 71 10.86 -2.87 -5.94
N LYS A 72 12.09 -2.69 -6.45
CA LYS A 72 12.73 -3.64 -7.36
C LYS A 72 12.96 -5.03 -6.75
N THR A 73 13.02 -5.13 -5.42
CA THR A 73 13.21 -6.41 -4.72
C THR A 73 11.89 -7.17 -4.61
N ALA A 74 10.80 -6.47 -4.28
CA ALA A 74 9.47 -7.08 -4.17
C ALA A 74 8.80 -7.33 -5.54
N PHE A 75 9.16 -6.51 -6.54
CA PHE A 75 8.70 -6.60 -7.93
C PHE A 75 9.90 -6.78 -8.86
N PRO A 76 10.51 -7.99 -8.92
CA PRO A 76 11.75 -8.21 -9.67
C PRO A 76 11.54 -8.34 -11.18
N GLU A 77 10.34 -8.70 -11.62
CA GLU A 77 10.04 -8.97 -13.03
C GLU A 77 8.62 -8.54 -13.42
N PRO A 78 8.41 -8.08 -14.67
CA PRO A 78 7.09 -7.81 -15.21
C PRO A 78 6.12 -8.97 -15.03
N GLY A 79 4.87 -8.66 -14.69
CA GLY A 79 3.83 -9.64 -14.39
C GLY A 79 3.79 -10.07 -12.91
N LYS A 80 4.77 -9.67 -12.08
CA LYS A 80 4.67 -9.85 -10.62
C LYS A 80 3.47 -9.04 -10.09
N LYS A 81 2.61 -9.72 -9.33
CA LYS A 81 1.42 -9.14 -8.70
C LYS A 81 1.48 -9.25 -7.19
N MET A 82 0.98 -8.23 -6.51
CA MET A 82 0.76 -8.24 -5.06
C MET A 82 -0.55 -7.53 -4.73
N LEU A 83 -1.18 -7.95 -3.63
CA LEU A 83 -2.23 -7.21 -2.96
C LEU A 83 -1.58 -6.21 -2.02
N PHE A 84 -1.83 -4.92 -2.22
CA PHE A 84 -1.61 -3.90 -1.20
C PHE A 84 -2.89 -3.74 -0.40
N LEU A 85 -2.82 -4.05 0.89
CA LEU A 85 -3.90 -3.93 1.85
C LEU A 85 -3.57 -2.77 2.79
N PHE A 86 -4.43 -1.76 2.78
CA PHE A 86 -4.35 -0.60 3.67
C PHE A 86 -5.55 -0.59 4.60
N ASP A 87 -5.32 -0.18 5.84
CA ASP A 87 -6.33 -0.17 6.90
C ASP A 87 -6.96 -1.57 7.08
N TYR A 88 -6.43 -2.34 8.03
CA TYR A 88 -6.95 -3.69 8.30
C TYR A 88 -8.36 -3.71 8.90
N GLY A 89 -8.89 -2.55 9.35
CA GLY A 89 -10.28 -2.42 9.80
C GLY A 89 -11.24 -2.33 8.62
N ASP A 90 -10.99 -1.39 7.71
CA ASP A 90 -11.85 -1.12 6.54
C ASP A 90 -11.49 -1.92 5.28
N ASN A 91 -10.33 -2.59 5.32
CA ASN A 91 -9.88 -3.56 4.33
C ASN A 91 -9.81 -2.97 2.90
N TRP A 92 -9.12 -1.83 2.75
CA TRP A 92 -8.86 -1.23 1.45
C TRP A 92 -7.87 -2.08 0.64
N GLN A 93 -8.35 -2.63 -0.46
CA GLN A 93 -7.58 -3.57 -1.29
C GLN A 93 -7.21 -2.99 -2.65
N PHE A 94 -5.91 -2.93 -2.93
CA PHE A 94 -5.37 -2.50 -4.21
C PHE A 94 -4.57 -3.65 -4.83
N ARG A 95 -4.93 -4.03 -6.07
CA ARG A 95 -4.14 -5.01 -6.84
C ARG A 95 -3.06 -4.27 -7.62
N ILE A 96 -1.82 -4.62 -7.33
CA ILE A 96 -0.63 -4.03 -7.97
C ILE A 96 -0.02 -5.06 -8.89
N GLU A 97 0.35 -4.63 -10.09
CA GLU A 97 1.05 -5.42 -11.09
C GLU A 97 2.22 -4.60 -11.64
N LEU A 98 3.41 -5.19 -11.65
CA LEU A 98 4.55 -4.60 -12.35
C LEU A 98 4.37 -4.80 -13.84
N LEU A 99 4.18 -3.72 -14.60
CA LEU A 99 3.96 -3.78 -16.04
C LEU A 99 5.26 -3.82 -16.84
N GLU A 100 6.24 -2.99 -16.47
CA GLU A 100 7.47 -2.80 -17.22
C GLU A 100 8.60 -2.30 -16.31
N ILE A 101 9.84 -2.64 -16.64
CA ILE A 101 11.06 -2.10 -16.01
C ILE A 101 11.83 -1.34 -17.09
N GLU A 102 11.92 -0.02 -16.94
CA GLU A 102 12.76 0.81 -17.79
C GLU A 102 14.11 1.10 -17.10
N PRO A 103 15.25 1.09 -17.82
CA PRO A 103 16.50 1.63 -17.30
C PRO A 103 16.31 3.09 -16.87
N ALA A 104 17.00 3.51 -15.79
CA ALA A 104 16.97 4.89 -15.34
C ALA A 104 17.46 5.84 -16.44
N GLY A 105 16.52 6.46 -17.16
CA GLY A 105 16.80 7.51 -18.13
C GLY A 105 17.31 8.75 -17.40
N SER A 106 18.22 9.49 -18.03
CA SER A 106 19.05 10.53 -17.41
C SER A 106 18.32 11.75 -16.80
N ARG A 107 16.98 11.82 -16.72
CA ARG A 107 16.26 13.01 -16.19
C ARG A 107 14.73 12.94 -16.07
N LYS A 108 14.07 11.77 -15.98
CA LYS A 108 12.61 11.76 -15.76
C LYS A 108 12.29 12.06 -14.28
N PRO A 109 11.37 12.99 -13.94
CA PRO A 109 10.92 13.16 -12.56
C PRO A 109 10.06 11.96 -12.15
N TYR A 110 10.42 11.35 -11.01
CA TYR A 110 9.72 10.25 -10.37
C TYR A 110 9.50 10.61 -8.89
N PRO A 111 8.46 10.06 -8.22
CA PRO A 111 7.40 9.22 -8.79
C PRO A 111 6.37 10.04 -9.58
N LYS A 112 5.63 9.43 -10.51
CA LYS A 112 4.55 10.11 -11.26
C LYS A 112 3.40 9.16 -11.63
N CYS A 113 2.19 9.72 -11.72
CA CYS A 113 1.02 9.02 -12.25
C CYS A 113 0.96 9.24 -13.78
N ARG A 114 1.08 8.16 -14.55
CA ARG A 114 1.02 8.18 -16.03
C ARG A 114 -0.42 8.18 -16.52
N GLU A 115 -1.30 7.44 -15.86
CA GLU A 115 -2.67 7.23 -16.30
C GLU A 115 -3.59 7.00 -15.10
N ARG A 116 -4.76 7.62 -15.09
CA ARG A 116 -5.77 7.45 -14.04
C ARG A 116 -7.16 7.37 -14.68
N HIS A 117 -7.94 6.40 -14.22
CA HIS A 117 -9.32 6.18 -14.65
C HIS A 117 -10.23 6.16 -13.44
N GLY A 118 -11.38 6.81 -13.56
CA GLY A 118 -12.32 6.96 -12.45
C GLY A 118 -11.93 8.07 -11.46
N LYS A 119 -12.88 8.44 -10.61
CA LYS A 119 -12.63 9.28 -9.44
C LYS A 119 -12.17 8.40 -8.28
N PRO A 120 -11.24 8.88 -7.41
CA PRO A 120 -11.02 8.21 -6.14
C PRO A 120 -12.33 8.19 -5.35
N CYS A 121 -12.57 7.10 -4.62
CA CYS A 121 -13.60 7.09 -3.60
C CYS A 121 -13.14 7.98 -2.43
N SER A 122 -14.09 8.60 -1.71
CA SER A 122 -13.76 9.21 -0.42
C SER A 122 -13.29 8.12 0.55
N GLN A 123 -12.25 8.42 1.35
CA GLN A 123 -11.66 7.46 2.27
C GLN A 123 -12.66 7.02 3.35
N TYR A 124 -13.39 7.95 3.96
CA TYR A 124 -14.38 7.64 5.02
C TYR A 124 -15.76 8.31 4.81
N GLY A 125 -15.96 9.07 3.70
CA GLY A 125 -17.15 9.92 3.56
C GLY A 125 -17.08 11.14 4.49
N ASP A 126 -18.00 12.10 4.32
CA ASP A 126 -18.21 13.11 5.34
C ASP A 126 -19.05 12.45 6.43
N ASP A 127 -18.47 12.21 7.61
CA ASP A 127 -19.23 11.85 8.80
C ASP A 127 -20.18 13.02 9.13
N ASP A 128 -21.41 12.95 8.62
CA ASP A 128 -22.52 13.76 9.13
C ASP A 128 -22.75 13.36 10.60
N ASN A 129 -22.11 14.11 11.48
CA ASN A 129 -22.45 14.40 12.87
C ASN A 129 -23.82 13.83 13.33
N GLU A 130 -23.87 12.60 13.89
CA GLU A 130 -24.94 12.24 14.83
C GLU A 130 -24.58 12.79 16.23
N GLU A 131 -24.75 14.11 16.38
CA GLU A 131 -25.11 14.73 17.65
C GLU A 131 -26.49 14.20 18.08
N GLY A 132 -26.50 13.01 18.65
CA GLY A 132 -27.64 12.46 19.38
C GLY A 132 -27.58 12.86 20.86
N ALA A 133 -27.97 14.10 21.16
CA ALA A 133 -28.33 14.49 22.53
C ALA A 133 -29.43 13.55 23.08
N GLY A 134 -29.23 13.05 24.29
CA GLY A 134 -30.20 12.20 24.96
C GLY A 134 -29.84 11.88 26.41
N ASP A 135 -29.59 12.92 27.21
CA ASP A 135 -29.73 12.80 28.66
C ASP A 135 -31.24 12.69 28.96
N HIS A 136 -31.73 11.55 29.46
CA HIS A 136 -33.00 11.45 30.19
C HIS A 136 -33.17 10.10 30.92
N PHE A 137 -32.98 10.19 32.25
CA PHE A 137 -33.40 9.33 33.38
C PHE A 137 -32.84 7.91 33.54
#